data_AF-A0A9P4RCN8-F1
#
_entry.id   AF-A0A9P4RCN8-F1
#
_cell.length_a   1.000
_cell.length_b   1.000
_cell.length_c   1.000
_cell.angle_alpha   90.00
_cell.angle_beta   90.00
_cell.angle_gamma   90.00
#
_symmetry.space_group_name_H-M   'P 1'
#
loop_
_entity.id
_entity.type
_entity.pdbx_description
1 polymer ?
#
loop_
_entity_poly.entity_id
_entity_poly.type
_entity_poly.pdbx_seq_one_letter_code
_entity_poly.pdbx_strand_id
1 'polypeptide(L)'
;MLIVLAPILLLLLQGAFAAPTPVDNNPAAPQATVGKIRAVQSPVFHLYLQANSKNKTTPVLGPESSAEDFNIGTTIQSKQTSQYLNILTASTSYKPLTFSAAGDTTAWGLEGDTIITTTGSSYGRQLNFLACKSSDANYYDVYLQTGSDTPSGKSCSNYQTLHLPCLC
;
A
#
# COMPACT_ATOMS: atom_id res chain seq x y z
N MET A 1 84.25 17.95 -8.03
CA MET A 1 83.91 16.74 -8.82
C MET A 1 82.73 16.08 -8.12
N LEU A 2 81.51 16.37 -8.57
CA LEU A 2 80.72 15.62 -9.56
C LEU A 2 80.06 14.37 -8.92
N ILE A 3 78.80 14.45 -8.43
CA ILE A 3 77.52 13.93 -9.01
C ILE A 3 77.58 12.37 -9.21
N VAL A 4 76.68 11.47 -8.76
CA VAL A 4 75.19 11.36 -8.92
C VAL A 4 74.56 10.17 -8.12
N LEU A 5 73.23 10.24 -7.91
CA LEU A 5 72.15 9.18 -7.86
C LEU A 5 72.12 8.21 -6.65
N ALA A 6 71.02 7.94 -5.93
CA ALA A 6 69.58 8.05 -6.20
C ALA A 6 68.74 8.07 -4.88
N PRO A 7 67.45 8.48 -4.91
CA PRO A 7 66.61 8.64 -3.71
C PRO A 7 65.77 7.39 -3.43
N ILE A 8 65.79 6.89 -2.19
CA ILE A 8 64.83 5.87 -1.72
C ILE A 8 63.66 6.59 -1.06
N LEU A 9 62.56 6.59 -1.79
CA LEU A 9 61.22 7.02 -1.43
C LEU A 9 60.73 6.24 -0.19
N LEU A 10 60.73 6.86 1.00
CA LEU A 10 60.06 6.32 2.18
C LEU A 10 58.55 6.60 2.06
N LEU A 11 57.77 5.55 1.81
CA LEU A 11 56.32 5.54 1.87
C LEU A 11 55.81 6.01 3.24
N LEU A 12 54.99 7.06 3.26
CA LEU A 12 54.15 7.45 4.38
C LEU A 12 53.04 6.40 4.56
N LEU A 13 53.15 5.57 5.60
CA LEU A 13 52.07 4.68 6.02
C LEU A 13 51.07 5.48 6.87
N GLN A 14 50.06 6.07 6.23
CA GLN A 14 48.91 6.63 6.94
C GLN A 14 47.99 5.47 7.38
N GLY A 15 48.16 5.03 8.63
CA GLY A 15 47.18 4.17 9.29
C GLY A 15 45.91 4.96 9.59
N ALA A 16 44.92 4.86 8.71
CA ALA A 16 43.58 5.35 8.99
C ALA A 16 42.93 4.43 10.03
N PHE A 17 42.81 4.89 11.26
CA PHE A 17 41.95 4.26 12.26
C PHE A 17 40.50 4.42 11.81
N ALA A 18 39.91 3.35 11.27
CA ALA A 18 38.47 3.27 11.08
C ALA A 18 37.82 3.14 12.47
N ALA A 19 37.20 4.22 12.94
CA ALA A 19 36.38 4.17 14.14
C ALA A 19 35.12 3.33 13.84
N PRO A 20 34.73 2.37 14.69
CA PRO A 20 33.49 1.62 14.52
C PRO A 20 32.31 2.58 14.63
N THR A 21 31.45 2.62 13.62
CA THR A 21 30.18 3.34 13.68
C THR A 21 29.27 2.67 14.71
N PRO A 22 28.51 3.42 15.52
CA PRO A 22 27.49 2.84 16.38
C PRO A 22 26.52 2.02 15.51
N VAL A 23 26.41 0.73 15.80
CA VAL A 23 25.36 -0.11 15.24
C VAL A 23 24.09 0.29 15.98
N ASP A 24 23.30 1.17 15.38
CA ASP A 24 21.93 1.39 15.83
C ASP A 24 21.16 0.08 15.62
N ASN A 25 21.00 -0.69 16.71
CA ASN A 25 20.19 -1.91 16.75
C ASN A 25 18.68 -1.62 16.65
N ASN A 26 18.29 -0.48 16.08
CA ASN A 26 16.90 -0.18 15.84
C ASN A 26 16.54 -0.78 14.47
N PRO A 27 15.69 -1.82 14.40
CA PRO A 27 15.21 -2.29 13.11
C PRO A 27 14.53 -1.11 12.43
N ALA A 28 15.07 -0.69 11.28
CA ALA A 28 14.43 0.33 10.46
C ALA A 28 12.98 -0.13 10.22
N ALA A 29 12.02 0.75 10.50
CA ALA A 29 10.63 0.47 10.20
C ALA A 29 10.54 0.07 8.71
N PRO A 30 9.84 -1.01 8.36
CA PRO A 30 9.75 -1.45 6.97
C PRO A 30 9.26 -0.29 6.11
N GLN A 31 10.02 0.06 5.10
CA GLN A 31 9.72 1.20 4.23
C GLN A 31 8.39 0.94 3.52
N ALA A 32 7.45 1.89 3.66
CA ALA A 32 6.17 1.79 2.99
C ALA A 32 6.38 1.75 1.47
N THR A 33 5.73 0.81 0.80
CA THR A 33 5.67 0.74 -0.66
C THR A 33 4.78 1.88 -1.14
N VAL A 34 5.17 2.54 -2.23
CA VAL A 34 4.38 3.64 -2.82
C VAL A 34 3.83 3.21 -4.16
N GLY A 35 2.53 3.36 -4.36
CA GLY A 35 1.91 3.08 -5.65
C GLY A 35 0.41 3.31 -5.67
N LYS A 36 -0.16 3.22 -6.87
CA LYS A 36 -1.60 3.15 -7.06
C LYS A 36 -2.09 1.76 -6.67
N ILE A 37 -3.38 1.63 -6.40
CA ILE A 37 -4.03 0.34 -6.14
C ILE A 37 -5.15 0.17 -7.17
N ARG A 38 -5.20 -0.95 -7.87
CA ARG A 38 -6.18 -1.21 -8.93
C ARG A 38 -6.76 -2.60 -8.88
N ALA A 39 -7.97 -2.76 -9.41
CA ALA A 39 -8.54 -4.09 -9.64
C ALA A 39 -8.06 -4.68 -10.98
N VAL A 40 -7.85 -6.00 -11.00
CA VAL A 40 -7.24 -6.72 -12.12
C VAL A 40 -8.20 -7.71 -12.81
N GLN A 41 -9.49 -7.64 -12.48
CA GLN A 41 -10.53 -8.53 -13.03
C GLN A 41 -11.80 -7.76 -13.38
N SER A 42 -12.55 -8.24 -14.37
CA SER A 42 -13.86 -7.70 -14.71
C SER A 42 -14.87 -7.90 -13.56
N PRO A 43 -15.84 -6.98 -13.36
CA PRO A 43 -16.18 -5.83 -14.20
C PRO A 43 -15.41 -4.54 -13.87
N VAL A 44 -14.48 -4.58 -12.91
CA VAL A 44 -13.74 -3.42 -12.40
C VAL A 44 -12.29 -3.36 -12.89
N PHE A 45 -11.97 -4.10 -13.95
CA PHE A 45 -10.63 -4.16 -14.53
C PHE A 45 -10.11 -2.75 -14.86
N HIS A 46 -8.89 -2.43 -14.41
CA HIS A 46 -8.27 -1.12 -14.58
C HIS A 46 -9.04 0.05 -13.91
N LEU A 47 -9.90 -0.24 -12.94
CA LEU A 47 -10.38 0.77 -12.01
C LEU A 47 -9.47 0.83 -10.78
N TYR A 48 -9.24 2.05 -10.31
CA TYR A 48 -8.25 2.39 -9.30
C TYR A 48 -8.92 2.90 -8.03
N LEU A 49 -8.37 2.48 -6.88
CA LEU A 49 -8.78 2.94 -5.57
C LEU A 49 -8.50 4.44 -5.44
N GLN A 50 -9.50 5.17 -4.96
CA GLN A 50 -9.46 6.62 -4.79
C GLN A 50 -10.56 7.07 -3.84
N ALA A 51 -10.45 8.29 -3.31
CA ALA A 51 -11.53 8.90 -2.54
C ALA A 51 -12.60 9.46 -3.49
N ASN A 52 -13.87 9.14 -3.22
CA ASN A 52 -15.00 9.62 -3.99
C ASN A 52 -14.98 11.17 -4.06
N SER A 53 -15.24 11.72 -5.24
CA SER A 53 -15.18 13.17 -5.48
C SER A 53 -16.24 13.97 -4.71
N LYS A 54 -17.40 13.37 -4.44
CA LYS A 54 -18.51 13.96 -3.69
C LYS A 54 -18.36 13.76 -2.18
N ASN A 55 -17.77 12.64 -1.76
CA ASN A 55 -17.49 12.36 -0.36
C ASN A 55 -16.11 11.73 -0.17
N LYS A 56 -15.14 12.53 0.28
CA LYS A 56 -13.75 12.11 0.42
C LYS A 56 -13.50 11.07 1.52
N THR A 57 -14.48 10.74 2.35
CA THR A 57 -14.38 9.63 3.31
C THR A 57 -14.77 8.28 2.69
N THR A 58 -15.35 8.26 1.49
CA THR A 58 -15.82 7.04 0.83
C THR A 58 -14.79 6.54 -0.18
N PRO A 59 -14.19 5.36 0.04
CA PRO A 59 -13.31 4.73 -0.95
C PRO A 59 -14.14 4.13 -2.09
N VAL A 60 -13.69 4.35 -3.32
CA VAL A 60 -14.31 3.79 -4.53
C VAL A 60 -13.23 3.29 -5.49
N LEU A 61 -13.63 2.38 -6.38
CA LEU A 61 -12.88 2.07 -7.60
C LEU A 61 -13.43 2.95 -8.73
N GLY A 62 -12.54 3.69 -9.40
CA GLY A 62 -12.90 4.61 -10.48
C GLY A 62 -11.81 4.73 -11.55
N PRO A 63 -11.91 5.70 -12.47
CA PRO A 63 -10.98 5.84 -13.58
C PRO A 63 -9.56 6.19 -13.12
N GLU A 64 -8.57 5.83 -13.94
CA GLU A 64 -7.15 6.08 -13.70
C GLU A 64 -6.80 7.57 -13.59
N SER A 65 -7.51 8.42 -14.33
CA SER A 65 -7.29 9.88 -14.36
C SER A 65 -7.42 10.56 -13.00
N SER A 66 -8.12 9.91 -12.06
CA SER A 66 -8.31 10.39 -10.68
C SER A 66 -7.75 9.42 -9.65
N ALA A 67 -6.93 8.45 -10.08
CA ALA A 67 -6.32 7.46 -9.21
C ALA A 67 -5.32 8.09 -8.23
N GLU A 68 -5.46 7.71 -6.96
CA GLU A 68 -4.59 8.15 -5.89
C GLU A 68 -3.34 7.28 -5.79
N ASP A 69 -2.27 7.85 -5.25
CA ASP A 69 -1.06 7.12 -4.86
C ASP A 69 -1.11 6.92 -3.35
N PHE A 70 -0.69 5.75 -2.89
CA PHE A 70 -0.76 5.38 -1.49
C PHE A 70 0.61 5.06 -0.94
N ASN A 71 0.86 5.43 0.32
CA ASN A 71 1.90 4.82 1.14
C ASN A 71 1.30 3.54 1.75
N ILE A 72 1.90 2.38 1.50
CA ILE A 72 1.36 1.06 1.80
C ILE A 72 2.35 0.31 2.70
N GLY A 73 1.92 -0.03 3.90
CA GLY A 73 2.62 -0.84 4.87
C GLY A 73 1.61 -1.58 5.75
N THR A 74 1.77 -1.49 7.08
CA THR A 74 0.73 -1.95 8.02
C THR A 74 -0.54 -1.10 7.94
N THR A 75 -0.42 0.14 7.47
CA THR A 75 -1.54 1.02 7.10
C THR A 75 -1.49 1.34 5.60
N ILE A 76 -2.60 1.82 5.05
CA ILE A 76 -2.66 2.36 3.68
C ILE A 76 -3.08 3.81 3.78
N GLN A 77 -2.21 4.75 3.39
CA GLN A 77 -2.46 6.19 3.48
C GLN A 77 -2.46 6.81 2.08
N SER A 78 -3.52 7.52 1.73
CA SER A 78 -3.59 8.34 0.51
C SER A 78 -2.56 9.47 0.57
N LYS A 79 -1.75 9.62 -0.47
CA LYS A 79 -0.82 10.76 -0.62
C LYS A 79 -1.54 12.04 -1.05
N GLN A 80 -2.73 11.92 -1.63
CA GLN A 80 -3.53 13.06 -2.09
C GLN A 80 -4.33 13.69 -0.95
N THR A 81 -4.89 12.87 -0.05
CA THR A 81 -5.75 13.35 1.05
C THR A 81 -5.11 13.24 2.43
N SER A 82 -3.98 12.54 2.55
CA SER A 82 -3.36 12.15 3.83
C SER A 82 -4.23 11.26 4.72
N GLN A 83 -5.40 10.82 4.24
CA GLN A 83 -6.31 9.94 4.97
C GLN A 83 -5.89 8.48 4.85
N TYR A 84 -6.19 7.71 5.89
CA TYR A 84 -5.92 6.28 5.97
C TYR A 84 -7.16 5.50 5.56
N LEU A 85 -6.95 4.43 4.78
CA LEU A 85 -7.97 3.45 4.48
C LEU A 85 -8.16 2.54 5.70
N ASN A 86 -9.35 2.57 6.28
CA ASN A 86 -9.71 1.79 7.46
C ASN A 86 -10.83 0.79 7.16
N ILE A 87 -10.84 -0.29 7.95
CA ILE A 87 -11.86 -1.34 7.89
C ILE A 87 -12.83 -1.12 9.05
N LEU A 88 -14.08 -0.84 8.74
CA LEU A 88 -15.14 -0.68 9.74
C LEU A 88 -15.69 -2.04 10.18
N THR A 89 -16.13 -2.11 11.43
CA THR A 89 -16.78 -3.29 11.98
C THR A 89 -18.19 -3.43 11.40
N ALA A 90 -18.56 -4.66 11.03
CA ALA A 90 -19.89 -5.02 10.56
C ALA A 90 -20.16 -6.50 10.87
N SER A 91 -21.42 -6.86 11.11
CA SER A 91 -21.84 -8.25 11.31
C SER A 91 -21.82 -9.08 10.03
N THR A 92 -22.04 -8.44 8.88
CA THR A 92 -21.97 -9.04 7.55
C THR A 92 -20.55 -9.40 7.16
N SER A 93 -20.37 -10.37 6.25
CA SER A 93 -19.02 -10.75 5.80
C SER A 93 -18.36 -9.72 4.88
N TYR A 94 -19.12 -8.79 4.29
CA TYR A 94 -18.56 -7.59 3.64
C TYR A 94 -18.33 -6.49 4.69
N LYS A 95 -17.09 -6.04 4.85
CA LYS A 95 -16.70 -4.98 5.79
C LYS A 95 -16.59 -3.65 5.05
N PRO A 96 -17.31 -2.60 5.49
CA PRO A 96 -17.18 -1.27 4.90
C PRO A 96 -15.76 -0.75 5.04
N LEU A 97 -15.30 -0.07 4.01
CA LEU A 97 -14.05 0.67 4.03
C LEU A 97 -14.34 2.17 4.16
N THR A 98 -13.48 2.89 4.87
CA THR A 98 -13.58 4.35 5.02
C THR A 98 -12.20 4.98 4.88
N PHE A 99 -12.14 6.21 4.37
CA PHE A 99 -11.00 7.09 4.58
C PHE A 99 -11.26 7.93 5.83
N SER A 100 -10.27 8.02 6.72
CA SER A 100 -10.29 8.90 7.89
C SER A 100 -8.88 9.42 8.22
N ALA A 101 -8.79 10.47 9.03
CA ALA A 101 -7.50 11.09 9.37
C ALA A 101 -6.58 10.20 10.21
N ALA A 102 -7.15 9.28 11.00
CA ALA A 102 -6.41 8.33 11.83
C ALA A 102 -6.32 6.96 11.14
N GLY A 103 -5.17 6.29 11.25
CA GLY A 103 -5.00 4.90 10.83
C GLY A 103 -5.53 3.95 11.90
N ASP A 104 -6.85 3.83 12.00
CA ASP A 104 -7.55 3.00 12.99
C ASP A 104 -7.31 1.50 12.80
N THR A 105 -6.90 1.08 11.60
CA THR A 105 -6.49 -0.30 11.32
C THR A 105 -5.02 -0.40 10.92
N THR A 106 -4.35 -1.43 11.43
CA THR A 106 -3.01 -1.86 11.02
C THR A 106 -3.03 -3.23 10.32
N ALA A 107 -4.20 -3.68 9.87
CA ALA A 107 -4.40 -5.01 9.32
C ALA A 107 -3.80 -5.18 7.92
N TRP A 108 -3.50 -4.10 7.21
CA TRP A 108 -3.07 -4.14 5.82
C TRP A 108 -1.67 -4.72 5.64
N GLY A 109 -1.42 -5.23 4.44
CA GLY A 109 -0.11 -5.67 4.00
C GLY A 109 -0.11 -5.98 2.50
N LEU A 110 1.04 -6.45 2.03
CA LEU A 110 1.25 -6.91 0.67
C LEU A 110 1.64 -8.38 0.66
N GLU A 111 1.08 -9.13 -0.28
CA GLU A 111 1.61 -10.42 -0.70
C GLU A 111 1.99 -10.32 -2.18
N GLY A 112 3.29 -10.21 -2.44
CA GLY A 112 3.75 -9.74 -3.75
C GLY A 112 3.25 -8.32 -4.02
N ASP A 113 2.44 -8.16 -5.07
CA ASP A 113 1.79 -6.90 -5.43
C ASP A 113 0.33 -6.80 -4.93
N THR A 114 -0.20 -7.86 -4.30
CA THR A 114 -1.60 -7.97 -3.92
C THR A 114 -1.84 -7.35 -2.55
N ILE A 115 -2.86 -6.50 -2.45
CA ILE A 115 -3.33 -5.93 -1.19
C ILE A 115 -4.06 -7.01 -0.40
N ILE A 116 -3.61 -7.22 0.85
CA ILE A 116 -4.21 -8.19 1.76
C ILE A 116 -4.47 -7.58 3.14
N THR A 117 -5.34 -8.20 3.92
CA THR A 117 -5.17 -8.19 5.38
C THR A 117 -4.18 -9.28 5.78
N THR A 118 -3.33 -9.02 6.76
CA THR A 118 -2.29 -9.96 7.20
C THR A 118 -2.87 -11.08 8.05
N THR A 119 -2.22 -12.26 8.03
CA THR A 119 -2.64 -13.45 8.78
C THR A 119 -2.82 -13.20 10.28
N GLY A 120 -2.02 -12.30 10.87
CA GLY A 120 -2.11 -11.94 12.30
C GLY A 120 -3.19 -10.92 12.65
N SER A 121 -3.91 -10.37 11.66
CA SER A 121 -4.99 -9.43 11.91
C SER A 121 -6.24 -10.13 12.45
N SER A 122 -7.14 -9.37 13.08
CA SER A 122 -8.45 -9.87 13.53
C SER A 122 -9.37 -10.34 12.39
N TYR A 123 -9.02 -10.01 11.14
CA TYR A 123 -9.72 -10.46 9.94
C TYR A 123 -9.09 -11.72 9.32
N GLY A 124 -7.96 -12.19 9.84
CA GLY A 124 -7.13 -13.22 9.20
C GLY A 124 -6.56 -12.76 7.86
N ARG A 125 -6.03 -13.69 7.07
CA ARG A 125 -5.52 -13.38 5.73
C ARG A 125 -6.68 -13.28 4.73
N GLN A 126 -6.96 -12.07 4.26
CA GLN A 126 -7.98 -11.80 3.24
C GLN A 126 -7.36 -11.09 2.06
N LEU A 127 -7.69 -11.53 0.85
CA LEU A 127 -7.31 -10.89 -0.43
C LEU A 127 -8.54 -10.55 -1.29
N ASN A 128 -9.72 -10.91 -0.79
CA ASN A 128 -10.96 -10.79 -1.51
C ASN A 128 -11.64 -9.46 -1.16
N PHE A 129 -12.07 -8.77 -2.20
CA PHE A 129 -12.86 -7.57 -2.13
C PHE A 129 -14.19 -7.80 -2.84
N LEU A 130 -15.20 -7.09 -2.38
CA LEU A 130 -16.49 -6.99 -3.05
C LEU A 130 -16.57 -5.63 -3.73
N ALA A 131 -16.83 -5.62 -5.03
CA ALA A 131 -17.04 -4.39 -5.80
C ALA A 131 -18.50 -4.29 -6.24
N CYS A 132 -19.23 -3.30 -5.74
CA CYS A 132 -20.64 -3.09 -6.05
C CYS A 132 -20.82 -1.86 -6.94
N LYS A 133 -21.67 -1.94 -7.97
CA LYS A 133 -21.99 -0.76 -8.80
C LYS A 133 -22.45 0.38 -7.90
N SER A 134 -21.78 1.53 -8.02
CA SER A 134 -22.15 2.73 -7.27
C SER A 134 -23.35 3.43 -7.93
N SER A 135 -23.91 4.42 -7.24
CA SER A 135 -24.92 5.32 -7.84
C SER A 135 -24.31 6.24 -8.89
N ASP A 136 -23.00 6.49 -8.82
CA ASP A 136 -22.26 7.23 -9.84
C ASP A 136 -21.80 6.28 -10.96
N ALA A 137 -22.15 6.61 -12.20
CA ALA A 137 -21.79 5.80 -13.34
C ALA A 137 -20.27 5.72 -13.47
N ASN A 138 -19.75 4.52 -13.75
CA ASN A 138 -18.31 4.20 -13.84
C ASN A 138 -17.57 4.05 -12.51
N TYR A 139 -18.24 4.17 -11.37
CA TYR A 139 -17.64 3.91 -10.06
C TYR A 139 -18.22 2.66 -9.41
N TYR A 140 -17.40 2.02 -8.59
CA TYR A 140 -17.79 0.90 -7.76
C TYR A 140 -17.46 1.17 -6.30
N ASP A 141 -18.42 0.93 -5.42
CA ASP A 141 -18.20 0.89 -3.99
C ASP A 141 -17.39 -0.36 -3.67
N VAL A 142 -16.40 -0.24 -2.79
CA VAL A 142 -15.48 -1.33 -2.45
C VAL A 142 -15.57 -1.70 -0.97
N TYR A 143 -15.60 -2.99 -0.71
CA TYR A 143 -15.67 -3.58 0.64
C TYR A 143 -14.60 -4.66 0.77
N LEU A 144 -14.06 -4.86 1.97
CA LEU A 144 -13.27 -6.06 2.26
C LEU A 144 -14.23 -7.25 2.41
N GLN A 145 -13.97 -8.36 1.72
CA GLN A 145 -14.80 -9.56 1.83
C GLN A 145 -14.14 -10.60 2.73
N THR A 146 -14.86 -11.01 3.77
CA THR A 146 -14.44 -12.05 4.74
C THR A 146 -15.26 -13.34 4.62
N GLY A 147 -16.21 -13.39 3.68
CA GLY A 147 -17.11 -14.52 3.45
C GLY A 147 -17.80 -14.41 2.08
N SER A 148 -19.12 -14.48 2.04
CA SER A 148 -19.91 -14.47 0.78
C SER A 148 -21.13 -13.54 0.77
N ASP A 149 -21.40 -12.81 1.85
CA ASP A 149 -22.50 -11.85 1.90
C ASP A 149 -22.30 -10.73 0.88
N THR A 150 -23.41 -10.21 0.36
CA THR A 150 -23.43 -9.03 -0.52
C THR A 150 -24.55 -8.07 -0.10
N PRO A 151 -24.37 -6.74 -0.22
CA PRO A 151 -25.42 -5.78 0.07
C PRO A 151 -26.70 -6.04 -0.74
N SER A 152 -27.84 -6.09 -0.05
CA SER A 152 -29.14 -6.29 -0.71
C SER A 152 -29.45 -5.15 -1.69
N GLY A 153 -30.06 -5.50 -2.83
CA GLY A 153 -30.44 -4.54 -3.87
C GLY A 153 -29.27 -3.94 -4.67
N LYS A 154 -28.02 -4.38 -4.46
CA LYS A 154 -26.86 -3.98 -5.26
C LYS A 154 -26.40 -5.09 -6.18
N SER A 155 -25.94 -4.71 -7.37
CA SER A 155 -25.19 -5.60 -8.27
C SER A 155 -23.71 -5.56 -7.89
N CYS A 156 -23.19 -6.66 -7.37
CA CYS A 156 -21.81 -6.75 -6.90
C CYS A 156 -21.05 -7.89 -7.58
N SER A 157 -19.75 -7.69 -7.76
CA SER A 157 -18.78 -8.71 -8.16
C SER A 157 -17.96 -9.11 -6.94
N ASN A 158 -18.05 -10.38 -6.56
CA ASN A 158 -17.33 -10.92 -5.41
C ASN A 158 -15.91 -11.39 -5.82
N TYR A 159 -15.07 -11.66 -4.82
CA TYR A 159 -13.71 -12.20 -5.00
C TYR A 159 -12.82 -11.38 -5.94
N GLN A 160 -13.01 -10.05 -5.93
CA GLN A 160 -12.11 -9.14 -6.62
C GLN A 160 -10.80 -9.04 -5.84
N THR A 161 -9.70 -8.87 -6.57
CA THR A 161 -8.38 -8.66 -6.00
C THR A 161 -7.87 -7.27 -6.36
N LEU A 162 -7.17 -6.64 -5.43
CA LEU A 162 -6.57 -5.33 -5.61
C LEU A 162 -5.05 -5.45 -5.60
N HIS A 163 -4.40 -4.84 -6.58
CA HIS A 163 -2.97 -4.96 -6.81
C HIS A 163 -2.34 -3.60 -6.98
N LEU A 164 -1.05 -3.51 -6.68
CA LEU A 164 -0.19 -2.50 -7.27
C LEU A 164 -0.16 -2.71 -8.80
N PRO A 165 -0.18 -1.65 -9.62
CA PRO A 165 0.18 -1.79 -11.02
C PRO A 165 1.55 -2.45 -11.10
N CYS A 166 1.67 -3.51 -11.89
CA CYS A 166 2.98 -4.11 -12.16
C CYS A 166 3.92 -2.98 -12.59
N LEU A 167 5.06 -2.86 -11.92
CA LEU A 167 6.15 -2.02 -12.39
C LEU A 167 6.61 -2.63 -13.71
N CYS A 168 6.18 -2.02 -14.83
CA CYS A 168 6.64 -2.38 -16.16
C CYS A 168 8.14 -2.19 -16.29
#